data_AF-A0A3N5V502-F1
#
_entry.id   AF-A0A3N5V502-F1
#
_cell.length_a   1.000
_cell.length_b   1.000
_cell.length_c   1.000
_cell.angle_alpha   90.00
_cell.angle_beta   90.00
_cell.angle_gamma   90.00
#
_symmetry.space_group_name_H-M   'P 1'
#
loop_
_entity.id
_entity.type
_entity.pdbx_description
1 polymer ?
#
loop_
_entity_poly.entity_id
_entity_poly.type
_entity_poly.pdbx_seq_one_letter_code
_entity_poly.pdbx_strand_id
1 'polypeptide(L)'
;MLTVTLYTRKDCHLCAQAKADLESLQSKLPHRLVEIDIDRDPALQKKYLLEIPVVEVGPYALKAPFDKQKLMMTLGAAGDRRGQLDKLGREDHHDRVRRGQQVSGGDRLMHWISRHYLAVVNLMIFLYFGLP
;
A
#
# COMPACT_ATOMS: atom_id res chain seq x y z
N MET A 1 6.04 6.50 -6.12
CA MET A 1 7.47 6.51 -6.49
C MET A 1 8.20 5.50 -5.60
N LEU A 2 8.89 4.53 -6.21
CA LEU A 2 9.60 3.45 -5.50
C LEU A 2 10.86 4.01 -4.83
N THR A 3 11.15 3.63 -3.58
CA THR A 3 12.39 4.04 -2.89
C THR A 3 13.33 2.85 -2.85
N VAL A 4 14.57 3.07 -3.31
CA VAL A 4 15.63 2.07 -3.37
C VAL A 4 16.79 2.56 -2.51
N THR A 5 17.19 1.76 -1.52
CA THR A 5 18.32 2.05 -0.64
C THR A 5 19.51 1.22 -1.05
N LEU A 6 20.63 1.87 -1.37
CA LEU A 6 21.91 1.22 -1.64
C LEU A 6 22.83 1.40 -0.43
N TYR A 7 23.15 0.29 0.24
CA TYR A 7 24.21 0.26 1.24
C TYR A 7 25.55 0.12 0.55
N THR A 8 26.41 1.11 0.77
CA THR A 8 27.70 1.30 0.11
C THR A 8 28.77 1.59 1.14
N ARG A 9 30.02 1.65 0.68
CA ARG A 9 31.16 2.17 1.44
C ARG A 9 32.11 2.91 0.50
N LYS A 10 33.04 3.67 1.07
CA LYS A 10 34.11 4.30 0.30
C LYS A 10 35.02 3.25 -0.35
N ASP A 11 35.52 3.56 -1.54
CA ASP A 11 36.49 2.73 -2.28
C ASP A 11 36.01 1.31 -2.63
N CYS A 12 34.72 1.17 -2.97
CA CYS A 12 34.11 -0.10 -3.38
C CYS A 12 33.71 -0.08 -4.87
N HIS A 13 34.42 -0.84 -5.70
CA HIS A 13 34.15 -0.90 -7.15
C HIS A 13 32.78 -1.51 -7.47
N LEU A 14 32.40 -2.59 -6.79
CA LEU A 14 31.08 -3.22 -6.96
C LEU A 14 29.93 -2.27 -6.59
N CYS A 15 30.14 -1.41 -5.60
CA CYS A 15 29.16 -0.43 -5.16
C CYS A 15 28.97 0.68 -6.22
N ALA A 16 30.07 1.13 -6.84
CA ALA A 16 30.00 2.08 -7.96
C ALA A 16 29.26 1.48 -9.18
N GLN A 17 29.50 0.21 -9.48
CA GLN A 17 28.79 -0.51 -10.54
C GLN A 17 27.29 -0.62 -10.23
N ALA A 18 26.93 -1.05 -9.02
CA ALA A 18 25.53 -1.15 -8.59
C ALA A 18 24.80 0.20 -8.67
N LYS A 19 25.47 1.29 -8.29
CA LYS A 19 24.96 2.66 -8.43
C LYS A 19 24.70 3.02 -9.89
N ALA A 20 25.68 2.83 -10.78
CA ALA A 20 25.53 3.11 -12.21
C ALA A 20 24.39 2.29 -12.84
N ASP A 21 24.23 1.04 -12.43
CA ASP A 21 23.14 0.21 -12.90
C ASP A 21 21.78 0.71 -12.42
N LEU A 22 21.66 1.10 -11.14
CA LEU A 22 20.45 1.72 -10.59
C LEU A 22 20.09 3.02 -11.33
N GLU A 23 21.06 3.91 -11.55
CA GLU A 23 20.86 5.15 -12.31
C GLU A 23 20.38 4.86 -13.74
N SER A 24 20.99 3.89 -14.43
CA SER A 24 20.56 3.52 -15.79
C SER A 24 19.14 2.96 -15.84
N LEU A 25 18.73 2.22 -14.80
CA LEU A 25 17.39 1.63 -14.68
C LEU A 25 16.32 2.67 -14.32
N GLN A 26 16.70 3.84 -13.83
CA GLN A 26 15.77 4.90 -13.45
C GLN A 26 14.90 5.38 -14.62
N SER A 27 15.43 5.31 -15.85
CA SER A 27 14.71 5.60 -17.09
C SER A 27 13.54 4.65 -17.37
N LYS A 28 13.67 3.37 -17.01
CA LYS A 28 12.68 2.32 -17.23
C LYS A 28 11.78 2.10 -16.01
N LEU A 29 12.36 2.20 -14.82
CA LEU A 29 11.72 1.95 -13.53
C LEU A 29 11.93 3.18 -12.64
N PRO A 30 11.02 4.17 -12.66
CA PRO A 30 11.17 5.40 -11.89
C PRO A 30 11.27 5.13 -10.38
N HIS A 31 12.44 5.38 -9.81
CA HIS A 31 12.71 5.20 -8.39
C HIS A 31 13.57 6.33 -7.81
N ARG A 32 13.47 6.52 -6.50
CA ARG A 32 14.33 7.39 -5.70
C ARG A 32 15.46 6.55 -5.12
N LEU A 33 16.69 6.86 -5.52
CA LEU A 33 17.89 6.24 -4.97
C LEU A 33 18.33 6.94 -3.68
N VAL A 34 18.61 6.16 -2.64
CA VAL A 34 19.15 6.63 -1.35
C VAL A 34 20.43 5.84 -1.07
N GLU A 35 21.54 6.53 -0.91
CA GLU A 35 22.83 5.91 -0.60
C GLU A 35 23.11 5.99 0.90
N ILE A 36 23.44 4.86 1.53
CA ILE A 36 23.79 4.78 2.95
C ILE A 36 25.19 4.20 3.06
N ASP A 37 26.10 4.99 3.62
CA ASP A 37 27.47 4.58 3.93
C ASP A 37 27.48 3.75 5.21
N ILE A 38 27.79 2.45 5.08
CA ILE A 38 27.79 1.51 6.23
C ILE A 38 28.88 1.84 7.25
N ASP A 39 29.95 2.54 6.85
CA ASP A 39 31.06 2.86 7.74
C ASP A 39 30.69 3.97 8.74
N ARG A 40 29.52 4.61 8.59
CA ARG A 40 28.99 5.63 9.51
C ARG A 40 28.20 5.05 10.68
N ASP A 41 27.79 3.79 10.61
CA ASP A 41 26.99 3.12 11.64
C ASP A 41 27.58 1.74 11.93
N PRO A 42 28.14 1.50 13.14
CA PRO A 42 28.68 0.21 13.54
C PRO A 42 27.71 -0.97 13.40
N ALA A 43 26.40 -0.73 13.56
CA ALA A 43 25.39 -1.77 13.40
C ALA A 43 25.21 -2.17 11.92
N LEU A 44 25.19 -1.19 11.01
CA LEU A 44 25.14 -1.44 9.57
C LEU A 44 26.42 -2.08 9.06
N GLN A 45 27.57 -1.63 9.56
CA GLN A 45 28.86 -2.23 9.24
C GLN A 45 28.87 -3.71 9.64
N LYS A 46 28.55 -4.05 10.89
CA LYS A 46 28.50 -5.45 11.35
C LYS A 46 27.53 -6.30 10.52
N LYS A 47 26.42 -5.71 10.08
CA LYS A 47 25.38 -6.42 9.33
C LYS A 47 25.76 -6.69 7.87
N TYR A 48 26.39 -5.72 7.20
CA TYR A 48 26.54 -5.73 5.73
C TYR A 48 27.98 -5.78 5.23
N LEU A 49 29.01 -5.69 6.09
CA LEU A 49 30.42 -5.63 5.69
C LEU A 49 30.85 -6.70 4.67
N LEU A 50 30.32 -7.92 4.79
CA LEU A 50 30.67 -9.05 3.93
C LEU A 50 29.76 -9.21 2.69
N GLU A 51 28.68 -8.44 2.62
CA GLU A 51 27.60 -8.63 1.64
C GLU A 51 27.40 -7.41 0.74
N ILE A 52 28.15 -6.33 0.95
CA ILE A 52 28.10 -5.12 0.13
C ILE A 52 28.53 -5.37 -1.32
N PRO A 53 27.91 -4.68 -2.30
CA PRO A 53 26.76 -3.77 -2.15
C PRO A 53 25.46 -4.50 -1.80
N VAL A 54 24.61 -3.86 -0.99
CA VAL A 54 23.26 -4.36 -0.68
C VAL A 54 22.22 -3.35 -1.16
N VAL A 55 21.23 -3.83 -1.90
CA VAL A 55 20.11 -3.02 -2.40
C VAL A 55 18.83 -3.45 -1.71
N GLU A 56 18.19 -2.54 -0.99
CA GLU A 56 16.89 -2.75 -0.36
C GLU A 56 15.79 -1.96 -1.08
N VAL A 57 14.69 -2.64 -1.39
CA VAL A 57 13.54 -2.05 -2.06
C VAL A 57 12.24 -2.67 -1.54
N GLY A 58 11.55 -1.95 -0.66
CA GLY A 58 10.36 -2.45 0.03
C GLY A 58 10.69 -3.71 0.84
N PRO A 59 10.02 -4.85 0.60
CA PRO A 59 10.27 -6.10 1.32
C PRO A 59 11.44 -6.92 0.75
N TYR A 60 12.06 -6.47 -0.34
CA TYR A 60 13.12 -7.20 -1.02
C TYR A 60 14.49 -6.62 -0.68
N ALA A 61 15.46 -7.50 -0.45
CA ALA A 61 16.86 -7.17 -0.28
C ALA A 61 17.71 -8.02 -1.22
N LEU A 62 18.58 -7.37 -1.99
CA LEU A 62 19.51 -8.01 -2.92
C LEU A 62 20.93 -7.76 -2.44
N LYS A 63 21.64 -8.84 -2.13
CA LYS A 63 23.02 -8.83 -1.62
C LYS A 63 23.97 -9.30 -2.70
N ALA A 64 25.22 -8.85 -2.65
CA ALA A 64 26.25 -9.28 -3.60
C ALA A 64 26.51 -10.80 -3.52
N PRO A 65 26.94 -11.44 -4.62
CA PRO A 65 27.03 -10.90 -5.98
C PRO A 65 25.68 -10.90 -6.73
N PHE A 66 25.43 -9.88 -7.54
CA PHE A 66 24.28 -9.82 -8.44
C PHE A 66 24.65 -9.09 -9.74
N ASP A 67 23.92 -9.41 -10.80
CA ASP A 67 24.01 -8.72 -12.09
C ASP A 67 22.88 -7.69 -12.25
N LYS A 68 22.96 -6.92 -13.34
CA LYS A 68 21.95 -5.93 -13.72
C LYS A 68 20.58 -6.53 -13.99
N GLN A 69 20.51 -7.75 -14.51
CA GLN A 69 19.23 -8.39 -14.82
C GLN A 69 18.47 -8.74 -13.55
N LYS A 70 19.16 -9.32 -12.55
CA LYS A 70 18.62 -9.63 -11.23
C LYS A 70 18.18 -8.36 -10.51
N LEU A 71 18.99 -7.30 -10.58
CA LEU A 71 18.62 -5.98 -10.07
C LEU A 71 17.33 -5.46 -10.70
N MET A 72 17.23 -5.49 -12.04
CA MET A 72 16.04 -5.08 -12.78
C MET A 72 14.80 -5.90 -12.39
N MET A 73 14.93 -7.23 -12.28
CA MET A 73 13.86 -8.12 -11.87
C MET A 73 13.37 -7.81 -10.45
N THR A 74 14.29 -7.57 -9.50
CA THR A 74 13.93 -7.21 -8.12
C THR A 74 13.23 -5.86 -8.04
N LEU A 75 13.71 -4.84 -8.76
CA LEU A 75 13.06 -3.52 -8.80
C LEU A 75 11.67 -3.61 -9.46
N GLY A 76 11.53 -4.38 -10.53
CA GLY A 76 10.25 -4.63 -11.20
C GLY A 76 9.24 -5.29 -10.26
N ALA A 77 9.63 -6.38 -9.60
CA ALA A 77 8.77 -7.08 -8.64
C ALA A 77 8.31 -6.17 -7.48
N ALA A 78 9.19 -5.30 -6.99
CA ALA A 78 8.84 -4.33 -5.95
C ALA A 78 7.88 -3.24 -6.46
N GLY A 79 8.05 -2.78 -7.70
CA GLY A 79 7.16 -1.84 -8.36
C GLY A 79 5.75 -2.43 -8.57
N ASP A 80 5.67 -3.63 -9.12
CA ASP A 80 4.41 -4.31 -9.45
C ASP A 80 3.58 -4.62 -8.20
N ARG A 81 4.23 -5.12 -7.14
CA ARG A 81 3.57 -5.38 -5.85
C ARG A 81 2.91 -4.12 -5.30
N ARG A 82 3.58 -2.96 -5.40
CA ARG A 82 3.01 -1.70 -4.95
C ARG A 82 1.79 -1.30 -5.78
N GLY A 83 1.87 -1.45 -7.11
CA GLY A 83 0.75 -1.19 -8.00
C GLY A 83 -0.48 -2.07 -7.69
N GLN A 84 -0.26 -3.33 -7.35
CA GLN A 84 -1.34 -4.25 -6.96
C GLN A 84 -1.93 -3.90 -5.60
N LEU A 85 -1.11 -3.57 -4.60
CA LEU A 85 -1.58 -3.13 -3.27
C LEU A 85 -2.38 -1.83 -3.35
N ASP A 86 -1.95 -0.87 -4.18
CA ASP A 86 -2.66 0.39 -4.39
C ASP A 86 -4.04 0.17 -5.06
N LYS A 87 -4.18 -0.84 -5.91
CA LYS A 87 -5.48 -1.22 -6.51
C LYS A 87 -6.40 -1.89 -5.48
N LEU A 88 -5.91 -2.92 -4.80
CA LEU A 88 -6.67 -3.65 -3.77
C LEU A 88 -7.17 -2.72 -2.67
N GLY A 89 -6.32 -1.83 -2.16
CA GLY A 89 -6.70 -0.87 -1.13
C GLY A 89 -7.80 0.11 -1.57
N ARG A 90 -7.87 0.46 -2.87
CA ARG A 90 -8.95 1.29 -3.42
C ARG A 90 -10.26 0.53 -3.51
N GLU A 91 -10.24 -0.71 -4.02
CA GLU A 91 -11.43 -1.57 -4.11
C GLU A 91 -12.03 -1.82 -2.72
N ASP A 92 -11.20 -2.20 -1.75
CA ASP A 92 -11.62 -2.40 -0.36
C ASP A 92 -12.27 -1.16 0.26
N HIS A 93 -11.75 0.03 -0.08
CA HIS A 93 -12.30 1.29 0.40
C HIS A 93 -13.67 1.57 -0.25
N HIS A 94 -13.79 1.38 -1.56
CA HIS A 94 -15.05 1.55 -2.28
C HIS A 94 -16.12 0.57 -1.80
N ASP A 95 -15.78 -0.68 -1.50
CA ASP A 95 -16.71 -1.70 -1.02
C ASP A 95 -17.22 -1.41 0.39
N ARG A 96 -16.39 -0.84 1.27
CA ARG A 96 -16.83 -0.37 2.60
C ARG A 96 -17.79 0.81 2.48
N VAL A 97 -17.49 1.77 1.61
CA VAL A 97 -18.37 2.93 1.36
C VAL A 97 -19.70 2.45 0.77
N ARG A 98 -19.68 1.53 -0.20
CA ARG A 98 -20.91 0.95 -0.77
C ARG A 98 -21.76 0.21 0.27
N ARG A 99 -21.15 -0.57 1.16
CA ARG A 99 -21.88 -1.24 2.26
C ARG A 99 -22.56 -0.25 3.19
N GLY A 100 -21.91 0.88 3.51
CA GLY A 100 -22.50 1.93 4.33
C GLY A 100 -23.62 2.73 3.63
N GLN A 101 -23.70 2.67 2.31
CA GLN A 101 -24.70 3.40 1.50
C GLN A 101 -25.90 2.56 1.08
N GLN A 102 -25.92 1.26 1.35
CA GLN A 102 -27.08 0.42 1.06
C GLN A 102 -28.16 0.65 2.13
N VAL A 103 -29.01 1.65 1.90
CA VAL A 103 -30.27 1.82 2.65
C VAL A 103 -31.13 0.59 2.41
N SER A 104 -31.33 -0.19 3.48
CA SER A 104 -32.14 -1.41 3.45
C SER A 104 -33.59 -1.09 3.09
N GLY A 105 -34.30 -2.07 2.53
CA GLY A 105 -35.76 -1.97 2.37
C GLY A 105 -36.47 -1.70 3.70
N GLY A 106 -35.93 -2.24 4.81
CA GLY A 106 -36.42 -1.99 6.17
C GLY A 106 -36.24 -0.54 6.61
N ASP A 107 -35.10 0.09 6.28
CA ASP A 107 -34.85 1.50 6.61
C ASP A 107 -35.83 2.43 5.88
N ARG A 108 -36.18 2.08 4.64
CA ARG A 108 -37.15 2.82 3.83
C ARG A 108 -38.57 2.73 4.41
N LEU A 109 -38.95 1.54 4.90
CA LEU A 109 -40.20 1.33 5.63
C LEU A 109 -40.23 2.12 6.94
N MET A 110 -39.18 2.04 7.74
CA MET A 110 -39.06 2.78 9.00
C MET A 110 -39.14 4.30 8.77
N HIS A 111 -38.51 4.79 7.70
CA HIS A 111 -38.58 6.20 7.34
C HIS A 111 -39.99 6.61 6.88
N TRP A 112 -40.72 5.74 6.18
CA TRP A 112 -42.12 5.98 5.81
C TRP A 112 -43.04 6.00 7.03
N ILE A 113 -42.88 5.05 7.97
CA ILE A 113 -43.62 4.98 9.23
C ILE A 113 -43.34 6.23 10.08
N SER A 114 -42.07 6.60 10.21
CA SER A 114 -41.66 7.83 10.92
C SER A 114 -42.36 9.07 10.35
N ARG A 115 -42.44 9.16 9.01
CA ARG A 115 -43.13 10.28 8.34
C ARG A 115 -44.65 10.28 8.52
N HIS A 116 -45.27 9.13 8.79
CA HIS A 116 -46.73 8.98 8.91
C HIS A 116 -47.20 8.51 10.30
N TYR A 117 -46.36 8.65 11.33
CA TYR A 117 -46.63 8.07 12.66
C TYR A 117 -47.94 8.59 13.28
N LEU A 118 -48.27 9.89 13.10
CA LEU A 118 -49.52 10.47 13.60
C LEU A 118 -50.76 9.81 12.98
N ALA A 119 -50.71 9.48 11.68
CA ALA A 119 -51.81 8.80 11.02
C ALA A 119 -51.98 7.36 11.52
N VAL A 120 -50.86 6.65 11.75
CA VAL A 120 -50.86 5.29 12.31
C VAL A 120 -51.43 5.27 13.73
N VAL A 121 -50.99 6.21 14.58
CA VAL A 121 -51.48 6.34 15.96
C VAL A 121 -52.96 6.69 15.99
N ASN A 122 -53.39 7.65 15.17
CA ASN A 122 -54.81 8.02 15.09
C ASN A 122 -55.67 6.86 14.60
N LEU A 123 -55.20 6.07 13.62
CA LEU A 123 -55.90 4.87 13.16
C LEU A 123 -56.01 3.82 14.28
N MET A 124 -54.94 3.60 15.05
CA MET A 124 -54.95 2.66 16.17
C MET A 124 -55.93 3.10 17.27
N ILE A 125 -55.91 4.39 17.63
CA ILE A 125 -56.83 4.99 18.60
C ILE A 125 -58.27 4.83 18.09
N PHE A 126 -58.52 5.13 16.81
CA PHE A 126 -59.84 5.00 16.20
C PHE A 126 -60.33 3.55 16.19
N LEU A 127 -59.48 2.57 15.85
CA LEU A 127 -59.83 1.15 15.92
C LEU A 127 -60.09 0.68 17.34
N TYR A 128 -59.30 1.15 18.32
CA TYR A 128 -59.43 0.76 19.72
C TYR A 128 -60.71 1.29 20.36
N PHE A 129 -61.11 2.52 20.06
CA PHE A 129 -62.31 3.16 20.62
C PHE A 129 -63.55 3.05 19.71
N GLY A 130 -63.40 2.64 18.45
CA GLY A 130 -64.44 2.69 17.43
C GLY A 130 -65.02 1.34 17.00
N LEU A 131 -64.46 0.21 17.42
CA LEU A 131 -65.13 -1.10 17.29
C LEU A 131 -65.95 -1.40 18.56
N PRO A 132 -67.28 -1.58 18.46
CA PRO A 132 -68.15 -1.96 19.58
C PRO A 132 -67.96 -3.42 20.03
#